data_AF-W2QFR8-F1
#
_entry.id   AF-W2QFR8-F1
#
_cell.length_a   1.000
_cell.length_b   1.000
_cell.length_c   1.000
_cell.angle_alpha   90.00
_cell.angle_beta   90.00
_cell.angle_gamma   90.00
#
_symmetry.space_group_name_H-M   'P 1'
#
loop_
_entity.id
_entity.type
_entity.pdbx_description
1 polymer ?
#
loop_
_entity_poly.entity_id
_entity_poly.type
_entity_poly.pdbx_seq_one_letter_code
_entity_poly.pdbx_strand_id
1 'polypeptide(L)'
;MVRSQDRQDRAAETLNEADFRASTAELFQREERRKAKVAQIVVPSRRDDNDEGDNSGVGTLPSVFDFCLQAEGPDGVLKLTNFAPEEFDHVWAAVYPHLQGKWNVGRGKKCRYAARDVFFMTLSSLKHLGKWDTVARVFRIPPSTFQKMIRKFMDILSPILYEIMLTNPAVT
;
A
#
# COMPACT_ATOMS: atom_id res chain seq x y z
N MET A 1 -15.10 -40.31 28.94
CA MET A 1 -15.44 -38.91 29.32
C MET A 1 -14.21 -37.99 29.38
N VAL A 2 -13.13 -38.23 28.61
CA VAL A 2 -11.88 -37.41 28.66
C VAL A 2 -11.69 -36.51 27.42
N ARG A 3 -12.40 -36.78 26.31
CA ARG A 3 -12.21 -36.07 25.03
C ARG A 3 -12.94 -34.73 24.90
N SER A 4 -13.82 -34.39 25.83
CA SER A 4 -14.63 -33.17 25.75
C SER A 4 -14.06 -32.01 26.56
N GLN A 5 -13.33 -32.28 27.66
CA GLN A 5 -12.58 -31.27 28.41
C GLN A 5 -11.44 -30.68 27.57
N ASP A 6 -10.68 -31.54 26.88
CA ASP A 6 -9.48 -31.18 26.10
C ASP A 6 -9.76 -30.23 24.91
N ARG A 7 -11.02 -30.15 24.46
CA ARG A 7 -11.47 -29.20 23.42
C ARG A 7 -11.99 -27.87 23.98
N GLN A 8 -12.39 -27.83 25.25
CA GLN A 8 -12.80 -26.58 25.91
C GLN A 8 -11.60 -25.79 26.43
N ASP A 9 -10.49 -26.46 26.75
CA ASP A 9 -9.28 -25.79 27.24
C ASP A 9 -8.51 -25.01 26.14
N ARG A 10 -8.71 -25.32 24.86
CA ARG A 10 -8.09 -24.58 23.73
C ARG A 10 -8.83 -23.29 23.33
N ALA A 11 -10.00 -23.02 23.90
CA ALA A 11 -10.87 -21.91 23.48
C ALA A 11 -10.98 -20.78 24.52
N ALA A 12 -10.11 -20.77 25.53
CA ALA A 12 -10.01 -19.70 26.51
C ALA A 12 -8.53 -19.34 26.74
N GLU A 13 -7.81 -19.01 25.68
CA GLU A 13 -6.55 -18.27 25.84
C GLU A 13 -6.93 -16.86 26.30
N THR A 14 -7.02 -16.69 27.62
CA THR A 14 -7.26 -15.41 28.25
C THR A 14 -6.22 -14.44 27.74
N LEU A 15 -6.65 -13.33 27.11
CA LEU A 15 -5.78 -12.23 26.69
C LEU A 15 -4.89 -11.83 27.88
N ASN A 16 -3.66 -12.31 27.88
CA ASN A 16 -2.69 -11.99 28.92
C ASN A 16 -2.18 -10.59 28.65
N GLU A 17 -2.44 -9.68 29.59
CA GLU A 17 -2.08 -8.28 29.46
C GLU A 17 -0.56 -8.09 29.30
N ALA A 18 0.25 -8.96 29.90
CA ALA A 18 1.70 -8.93 29.78
C ALA A 18 2.14 -9.30 28.35
N ASP A 19 1.53 -10.34 27.77
CA ASP A 19 1.84 -10.78 26.41
C ASP A 19 1.36 -9.75 25.39
N PHE A 20 0.16 -9.18 25.59
CA PHE A 20 -0.34 -8.09 24.76
C PHE A 20 0.54 -6.83 24.84
N ARG A 21 1.03 -6.48 26.04
CA ARG A 21 1.98 -5.37 26.23
C ARG A 21 3.33 -5.66 25.57
N ALA A 22 3.83 -6.89 25.66
CA ALA A 22 5.08 -7.28 24.99
C ALA A 22 4.95 -7.22 23.46
N SER A 23 3.87 -7.78 22.90
CA SER A 23 3.61 -7.73 21.46
C SER A 23 3.40 -6.31 20.93
N THR A 24 2.68 -5.45 21.67
CA THR A 24 2.50 -4.04 21.28
C THR A 24 3.78 -3.22 21.41
N ALA A 25 4.61 -3.48 22.43
CA ALA A 25 5.93 -2.84 22.55
C ALA A 25 6.85 -3.18 21.37
N GLU A 26 6.82 -4.41 20.88
CA GLU A 26 7.58 -4.80 19.69
C GLU A 26 7.10 -4.04 18.44
N LEU A 27 5.78 -3.92 18.25
CA LEU A 27 5.19 -3.16 17.15
C LEU A 27 5.59 -1.68 17.20
N PHE A 28 5.57 -1.07 18.38
CA PHE A 28 6.00 0.32 18.56
C PHE A 28 7.49 0.51 18.34
N GLN A 29 8.35 -0.42 18.79
CA GLN A 29 9.77 -0.38 18.46
C GLN A 29 10.02 -0.48 16.95
N ARG A 30 9.24 -1.31 16.25
CA ARG A 30 9.32 -1.44 14.80
C ARG A 30 8.90 -0.14 14.11
N GLU A 31 7.86 0.54 14.61
CA GLU A 31 7.47 1.87 14.16
C GLU A 31 8.57 2.92 14.38
N GLU A 32 9.18 2.97 15.56
CA GLU A 32 10.27 3.91 15.85
C GLU A 32 11.50 3.64 14.96
N ARG A 33 11.83 2.37 14.69
CA ARG A 33 12.88 2.00 13.72
C ARG A 33 12.56 2.48 12.30
N ARG A 34 11.29 2.40 11.88
CA ARG A 34 10.86 2.92 10.57
C ARG A 34 11.05 4.44 10.50
N LYS A 35 10.61 5.18 11.52
CA LYS A 35 10.82 6.63 11.61
C LYS A 35 12.32 7.01 11.62
N ALA A 36 13.15 6.27 12.34
CA ALA A 36 14.59 6.55 12.43
C ALA A 36 15.33 6.31 11.10
N LYS A 37 14.93 5.30 10.31
CA LYS A 37 15.51 5.04 8.98
C LYS A 37 15.16 6.14 7.98
N VAL A 38 13.95 6.69 8.06
CA VAL A 38 13.52 7.78 7.17
C VAL A 38 14.39 9.03 7.33
N ALA A 39 14.82 9.34 8.56
CA ALA A 39 15.73 10.47 8.83
C ALA A 39 17.13 10.30 8.21
N GLN A 40 17.51 9.11 7.76
CA GLN A 40 18.85 8.81 7.22
C GLN A 40 18.89 8.72 5.70
N ILE A 41 17.74 8.83 5.02
CA ILE A 41 17.68 8.73 3.56
C ILE A 41 18.12 10.08 2.95
N VAL A 42 19.29 10.09 2.31
CA VAL A 42 19.75 11.19 1.49
C VAL A 42 19.22 10.99 0.08
N VAL A 43 18.35 11.89 -0.38
CA VAL A 43 17.81 11.90 -1.75
C VAL A 43 18.93 12.32 -2.71
N PRO A 44 19.37 11.48 -3.67
CA PRO A 44 20.32 11.91 -4.68
C PRO A 44 19.67 12.94 -5.60
N SER A 45 20.31 14.10 -5.77
CA SER A 45 19.92 15.08 -6.78
C SER A 45 20.21 14.49 -8.16
N ARG A 46 19.18 14.31 -9.00
CA ARG A 46 19.37 13.76 -10.34
C ARG A 46 19.71 14.90 -11.31
N ARG A 47 20.80 14.70 -12.04
CA ARG A 47 21.31 15.59 -13.09
C ARG A 47 20.23 15.84 -14.14
N ASP A 48 20.15 17.09 -14.58
CA ASP A 48 19.33 17.55 -15.71
C ASP A 48 19.89 16.95 -17.01
N ASP A 49 19.42 15.76 -17.37
CA ASP A 49 19.56 15.27 -18.75
C ASP A 49 18.24 15.55 -19.46
N ASN A 50 18.20 16.72 -20.11
CA ASN A 50 17.23 17.04 -21.15
C ASN A 50 17.34 15.99 -22.25
N ASP A 51 16.24 15.33 -22.59
CA ASP A 51 16.07 14.84 -23.95
C ASP A 51 14.60 14.98 -24.37
N GLU A 52 14.43 15.72 -25.45
CA GLU A 52 13.18 16.13 -26.07
C GLU A 52 12.81 15.05 -27.10
N GLY A 53 11.62 14.45 -27.00
CA GLY A 53 11.27 13.30 -27.85
C GLY A 53 9.79 12.92 -27.85
N ASP A 54 9.03 13.69 -28.63
CA ASP A 54 7.84 13.39 -29.46
C ASP A 54 6.76 12.36 -29.05
N ASN A 55 5.53 12.76 -29.37
CA ASN A 55 4.20 12.36 -28.94
C ASN A 55 3.60 11.15 -29.71
N SER A 56 2.99 10.20 -28.99
CA SER A 56 1.81 9.46 -29.50
C SER A 56 0.89 8.88 -28.39
N GLY A 57 -0.31 9.46 -28.26
CA GLY A 57 -1.58 8.72 -28.21
C GLY A 57 -1.98 7.93 -26.95
N VAL A 58 -2.48 8.62 -25.92
CA VAL A 58 -2.90 8.12 -24.59
C VAL A 58 -1.71 7.82 -23.67
N GLY A 59 -0.98 8.88 -23.33
CA GLY A 59 0.07 8.81 -22.33
C GLY A 59 -0.45 8.37 -20.96
N THR A 60 0.28 7.45 -20.33
CA THR A 60 0.22 7.24 -18.88
C THR A 60 0.35 8.60 -18.21
N LEU A 61 -0.55 8.90 -17.26
CA LEU A 61 -0.45 10.15 -16.50
C LEU A 61 0.86 10.19 -15.70
N PRO A 62 1.38 11.38 -15.36
CA PRO A 62 2.53 11.49 -14.47
C PRO A 62 2.32 10.65 -13.21
N SER A 63 3.39 9.96 -12.79
CA SER A 63 3.40 9.10 -11.61
C SER A 63 3.01 9.90 -10.38
N VAL A 64 1.94 9.47 -9.72
CA VAL A 64 1.40 10.13 -8.53
C VAL A 64 2.28 9.82 -7.32
N PHE A 65 2.88 8.62 -7.29
CA PHE A 65 3.88 8.29 -6.29
C PHE A 65 5.11 9.21 -6.40
N ASP A 66 5.68 9.34 -7.59
CA ASP A 66 6.89 10.14 -7.79
C ASP A 66 6.60 11.63 -7.56
N PHE A 67 5.42 12.11 -7.96
CA PHE A 67 4.98 13.48 -7.67
C PHE A 67 4.87 13.74 -6.15
N CYS A 68 4.30 12.80 -5.38
CA CYS A 68 4.25 12.91 -3.92
C CYS A 68 5.66 12.93 -3.32
N LEU A 69 6.54 12.05 -3.79
CA LEU A 69 7.91 11.98 -3.32
C LEU A 69 8.67 13.28 -3.59
N GLN A 70 8.43 13.92 -4.75
CA GLN A 70 9.02 15.21 -5.10
C GLN A 70 8.46 16.37 -4.27
N ALA A 71 7.13 16.41 -4.06
CA ALA A 71 6.48 17.54 -3.41
C ALA A 71 6.60 17.52 -1.87
N GLU A 72 6.50 16.34 -1.26
CA GLU A 72 6.38 16.16 0.19
C GLU A 72 7.53 15.33 0.78
N GLY A 73 8.45 14.86 -0.06
CA GLY A 73 9.56 14.00 0.35
C GLY A 73 9.12 12.61 0.81
N PRO A 74 10.07 11.81 1.34
CA PRO A 74 9.79 10.49 1.93
C PRO A 74 8.75 10.53 3.06
N ASP A 75 8.74 11.61 3.85
CA ASP A 75 7.78 11.85 4.92
C ASP A 75 6.34 11.95 4.41
N GLY A 76 6.13 12.55 3.23
CA GLY A 76 4.82 12.60 2.59
C GLY A 76 4.28 11.23 2.26
N VAL A 77 5.11 10.37 1.66
CA VAL A 77 4.77 8.98 1.32
C VAL A 77 4.41 8.18 2.57
N LEU A 78 5.20 8.33 3.64
CA LEU A 78 4.92 7.71 4.95
C LEU A 78 3.60 8.23 5.55
N LYS A 79 3.38 9.54 5.51
CA LYS A 79 2.14 10.16 5.99
C LYS A 79 0.91 9.74 5.19
N LEU A 80 1.05 9.40 3.92
CA LEU A 80 -0.07 8.91 3.11
C LEU A 80 -0.27 7.40 3.21
N THR A 81 0.76 6.58 3.36
CA THR A 81 0.62 5.11 3.22
C THR A 81 1.00 4.28 4.45
N ASN A 82 1.63 4.88 5.47
CA ASN A 82 2.32 4.20 6.58
C ASN A 82 3.60 3.44 6.20
N PHE A 83 4.02 3.48 4.95
CA PHE A 83 5.27 2.88 4.46
C PHE A 83 6.28 3.96 4.09
N ALA A 84 7.55 3.77 4.46
CA ALA A 84 8.63 4.51 3.82
C ALA A 84 8.67 4.16 2.32
N PRO A 85 9.23 5.03 1.45
CA PRO A 85 9.32 4.74 0.00
C PRO A 85 9.92 3.36 -0.31
N GLU A 86 10.96 2.97 0.41
CA GLU A 86 11.61 1.67 0.23
C GLU A 86 10.68 0.52 0.64
N GLU A 87 9.96 0.67 1.75
CA GLU A 87 9.01 -0.35 2.22
C GLU A 87 7.82 -0.48 1.25
N PHE A 88 7.35 0.64 0.71
CA PHE A 88 6.33 0.65 -0.33
C PHE A 88 6.81 -0.14 -1.56
N ASP A 89 8.06 0.04 -1.98
CA ASP A 89 8.65 -0.69 -3.09
C ASP A 89 8.76 -2.19 -2.83
N HIS A 90 9.12 -2.59 -1.61
CA HIS A 90 9.14 -4.01 -1.23
C HIS A 90 7.75 -4.64 -1.30
N VAL A 91 6.73 -3.96 -0.76
CA VAL A 91 5.34 -4.44 -0.82
C VAL A 91 4.85 -4.48 -2.27
N TRP A 92 5.15 -3.44 -3.05
CA TRP A 92 4.80 -3.39 -4.46
C TRP A 92 5.44 -4.52 -5.26
N ALA A 93 6.73 -4.81 -5.03
CA ALA A 93 7.44 -5.90 -5.68
C ALA A 93 6.84 -7.28 -5.34
N ALA A 94 6.32 -7.45 -4.13
CA ALA A 94 5.61 -8.68 -3.74
C ALA A 94 4.22 -8.79 -4.41
N VAL A 95 3.49 -7.68 -4.53
CA VAL A 95 2.12 -7.66 -5.06
C VAL A 95 2.08 -7.70 -6.59
N TYR A 96 2.98 -6.99 -7.27
CA TYR A 96 2.94 -6.75 -8.70
C TYR A 96 2.91 -8.01 -9.58
N PRO A 97 3.70 -9.07 -9.30
CA PRO A 97 3.69 -10.30 -10.09
C PRO A 97 2.30 -10.97 -10.16
N HIS A 98 1.52 -10.89 -9.08
CA HIS A 98 0.18 -11.44 -8.99
C HIS A 98 -0.88 -10.52 -9.64
N LEU A 99 -0.58 -9.22 -9.73
CA LEU A 99 -1.48 -8.18 -10.21
C LEU A 99 -1.39 -7.98 -11.74
N GLN A 100 -0.20 -8.06 -12.34
CA GLN A 100 0.07 -7.64 -13.73
C GLN A 100 -0.82 -8.33 -14.77
N GLY A 101 -1.23 -9.58 -14.54
CA GLY A 101 -2.14 -10.32 -15.43
C GLY A 101 -3.63 -10.09 -15.18
N LYS A 102 -4.00 -9.37 -14.11
CA LYS A 102 -5.38 -9.14 -13.69
C LYS A 102 -5.79 -7.67 -13.81
N TRP A 103 -4.85 -6.75 -13.63
CA TRP A 103 -5.13 -5.31 -13.67
C TRP A 103 -5.19 -4.76 -15.10
N ASN A 104 -6.20 -3.91 -15.36
CA ASN A 104 -6.34 -3.19 -16.63
C ASN A 104 -6.35 -4.11 -17.87
N VAL A 105 -6.77 -5.38 -17.72
CA VAL A 105 -6.93 -6.34 -18.83
C VAL A 105 -8.36 -6.32 -19.41
N GLY A 106 -8.61 -7.00 -20.53
CA GLY A 106 -9.95 -7.12 -21.14
C GLY A 106 -10.38 -6.00 -22.09
N ARG A 107 -11.65 -6.02 -22.50
CA ARG A 107 -12.25 -5.02 -23.41
C ARG A 107 -12.86 -3.86 -22.61
N GLY A 108 -12.70 -2.63 -23.10
CA GLY A 108 -13.28 -1.42 -22.51
C GLY A 108 -12.25 -0.35 -22.12
N LYS A 109 -12.74 0.76 -21.55
CA LYS A 109 -11.90 1.91 -21.17
C LYS A 109 -10.91 1.50 -20.07
N LYS A 110 -9.63 1.66 -20.39
CA LYS A 110 -8.52 1.39 -19.48
C LYS A 110 -8.32 2.52 -18.48
N CYS A 111 -7.83 2.17 -17.29
CA CYS A 111 -7.33 3.15 -16.35
C CYS A 111 -6.11 3.85 -16.96
N ARG A 112 -6.01 5.17 -16.78
CA ARG A 112 -4.91 6.00 -17.28
C ARG A 112 -3.74 6.13 -16.29
N TYR A 113 -3.97 5.73 -15.04
CA TYR A 113 -2.94 5.67 -14.00
C TYR A 113 -2.24 4.31 -14.04
N ALA A 114 -0.94 4.31 -13.77
CA ALA A 114 -0.19 3.07 -13.65
C ALA A 114 -0.68 2.27 -12.43
N ALA A 115 -0.51 0.95 -12.48
CA ALA A 115 -0.95 0.07 -11.40
C ALA A 115 -0.32 0.45 -10.04
N ARG A 116 0.95 0.88 -10.06
CA ARG A 116 1.70 1.35 -8.88
C ARG A 116 1.07 2.60 -8.25
N ASP A 117 0.62 3.55 -9.08
CA ASP A 117 -0.06 4.76 -8.61
C ASP A 117 -1.41 4.43 -7.98
N VAL A 118 -2.18 3.54 -8.62
CA VAL A 118 -3.48 3.13 -8.06
C VAL A 118 -3.29 2.35 -6.76
N PHE A 119 -2.21 1.56 -6.64
CA PHE A 119 -1.84 0.92 -5.39
C PHE A 119 -1.49 1.94 -4.30
N PHE A 120 -0.66 2.95 -4.61
CA PHE A 120 -0.35 4.06 -3.71
C PHE A 120 -1.60 4.81 -3.24
N MET A 121 -2.51 5.15 -4.16
CA MET A 121 -3.77 5.81 -3.85
C MET A 121 -4.71 4.91 -3.01
N THR A 122 -4.67 3.59 -3.24
CA THR A 122 -5.45 2.62 -2.46
C THR A 122 -4.97 2.59 -1.01
N LEU A 123 -3.66 2.45 -0.78
CA LEU A 123 -3.09 2.51 0.57
C LEU A 123 -3.38 3.85 1.25
N SER A 124 -3.29 4.95 0.50
CA SER A 124 -3.66 6.28 1.00
C SER A 124 -5.11 6.38 1.44
N SER A 125 -6.02 5.78 0.66
CA SER A 125 -7.44 5.72 1.00
C SER A 125 -7.72 4.87 2.23
N LEU A 126 -7.01 3.74 2.38
CA LEU A 126 -7.14 2.83 3.52
C LEU A 126 -6.54 3.42 4.80
N LYS A 127 -5.49 4.24 4.72
CA LYS A 127 -4.93 4.92 5.89
C LYS A 127 -5.87 5.99 6.45
N HIS A 128 -6.39 6.84 5.57
CA HIS A 128 -7.10 8.05 5.98
C HIS A 128 -8.61 7.87 6.15
N LEU A 129 -9.11 6.62 6.14
CA LEU A 129 -10.50 6.19 6.29
C LEU A 129 -11.49 7.35 6.48
N GLY A 130 -12.12 7.77 5.39
CA GLY A 130 -12.96 8.96 5.37
C GLY A 130 -13.80 9.05 4.11
N LYS A 131 -14.48 10.19 3.92
CA LYS A 131 -15.24 10.44 2.69
C LYS A 131 -14.30 10.44 1.49
N TRP A 132 -14.72 9.78 0.42
CA TRP A 132 -13.97 9.71 -0.84
C TRP A 132 -13.58 11.09 -1.39
N ASP A 133 -14.40 12.12 -1.10
CA ASP A 133 -14.13 13.50 -1.49
C ASP A 133 -12.83 14.05 -0.91
N THR A 134 -12.49 13.69 0.33
CA THR A 134 -11.31 14.20 1.03
C THR A 134 -10.04 13.64 0.40
N VAL A 135 -9.98 12.33 0.21
CA VAL A 135 -8.78 11.66 -0.36
C VAL A 135 -8.67 11.94 -1.85
N ALA A 136 -9.77 11.95 -2.59
CA ALA A 136 -9.76 12.24 -4.03
C ALA A 136 -9.26 13.67 -4.33
N ARG A 137 -9.49 14.62 -3.42
CA ARG A 137 -8.98 16.01 -3.55
C ARG A 137 -7.46 16.08 -3.54
N VAL A 138 -6.79 15.24 -2.75
CA VAL A 138 -5.32 15.14 -2.70
C VAL A 138 -4.77 14.85 -4.10
N PHE A 139 -5.41 13.91 -4.81
CA PHE A 139 -4.99 13.47 -6.14
C PHE A 139 -5.63 14.25 -7.29
N ARG A 140 -6.47 15.25 -6.99
CA ARG A 140 -7.23 16.05 -7.98
C ARG A 140 -8.08 15.20 -8.93
N ILE A 141 -8.63 14.09 -8.44
CA ILE A 141 -9.51 13.19 -9.19
C ILE A 141 -10.96 13.44 -8.76
N PRO A 142 -11.94 13.44 -9.68
CA PRO A 142 -13.36 13.50 -9.30
C PRO A 142 -13.71 12.35 -8.34
N PRO A 143 -14.38 12.61 -7.20
CA PRO A 143 -14.57 11.60 -6.14
C PRO A 143 -15.25 10.32 -6.60
N SER A 144 -16.29 10.42 -7.45
CA SER A 144 -16.99 9.24 -8.00
C SER A 144 -16.10 8.39 -8.92
N THR A 145 -15.23 9.02 -9.70
CA THR A 145 -14.24 8.35 -10.55
C THR A 145 -13.17 7.67 -9.70
N PHE A 146 -12.64 8.40 -8.71
CA PHE A 146 -11.64 7.88 -7.77
C PHE A 146 -12.18 6.64 -7.03
N GLN A 147 -13.37 6.76 -6.45
CA GLN A 147 -14.01 5.70 -5.71
C GLN A 147 -14.23 4.43 -6.56
N LYS A 148 -14.73 4.59 -7.80
CA LYS A 148 -14.90 3.46 -8.74
C LYS A 148 -13.56 2.80 -9.08
N MET A 149 -12.52 3.59 -9.30
CA MET A 149 -11.18 3.11 -9.59
C MET A 149 -10.58 2.32 -8.43
N ILE A 150 -10.59 2.88 -7.22
CA ILE A 150 -10.03 2.23 -6.03
C ILE A 150 -10.78 0.94 -5.70
N ARG A 151 -12.12 0.92 -5.78
CA ARG A 151 -12.89 -0.32 -5.59
C ARG A 151 -12.50 -1.42 -6.57
N LYS A 152 -12.46 -1.09 -7.87
CA LYS A 152 -12.08 -2.07 -8.91
C LYS A 152 -10.67 -2.62 -8.68
N PHE A 153 -9.76 -1.79 -8.16
CA PHE A 153 -8.41 -2.22 -7.81
C PHE A 153 -8.41 -3.12 -6.57
N MET A 154 -9.17 -2.76 -5.53
CA MET A 154 -9.31 -3.57 -4.30
C MET A 154 -9.93 -4.95 -4.57
N ASP A 155 -10.90 -5.07 -5.49
CA ASP A 155 -11.49 -6.36 -5.87
C ASP A 155 -10.44 -7.35 -6.39
N ILE A 156 -9.36 -6.85 -6.99
CA ILE A 156 -8.24 -7.65 -7.48
C ILE A 156 -7.17 -7.82 -6.41
N LEU A 157 -6.88 -6.77 -5.66
CA LEU A 157 -5.83 -6.74 -4.65
C LEU A 157 -6.17 -7.61 -3.43
N SER A 158 -7.43 -7.62 -2.98
CA SER A 158 -7.86 -8.35 -1.78
C SER A 158 -7.50 -9.84 -1.79
N PRO A 159 -7.82 -10.64 -2.83
CA PRO A 159 -7.41 -12.05 -2.85
C PRO A 159 -5.89 -12.23 -2.91
N ILE A 160 -5.16 -11.33 -3.59
CA ILE A 160 -3.69 -11.38 -3.66
C ILE A 160 -3.09 -11.19 -2.26
N LEU A 161 -3.55 -10.19 -1.51
CA LEU A 161 -3.06 -9.93 -0.16
C LEU A 161 -3.38 -11.10 0.79
N TYR A 162 -4.57 -11.69 0.66
CA TYR A 162 -4.95 -12.88 1.43
C TYR A 162 -3.98 -14.03 1.16
N GLU A 163 -3.68 -14.33 -0.10
CA GLU A 163 -2.74 -15.39 -0.47
C GLU A 163 -1.31 -15.14 0.05
N ILE A 164 -0.80 -13.92 -0.09
CA ILE A 164 0.56 -13.56 0.33
C ILE A 164 0.70 -13.60 1.86
N MET A 165 -0.29 -13.07 2.59
CA MET A 165 -0.16 -12.81 4.02
C MET A 165 -0.69 -13.93 4.92
N LEU A 166 -1.69 -14.69 4.47
CA LEU A 166 -2.38 -15.68 5.30
C LEU A 166 -2.14 -17.12 4.85
N THR A 167 -1.73 -17.35 3.60
CA THR A 167 -1.58 -18.69 3.03
C THR A 167 -0.12 -19.11 2.82
N ASN A 168 0.83 -18.18 2.94
CA ASN A 168 2.26 -18.49 2.79
C ASN A 168 2.99 -18.46 4.16
N PRO A 169 3.14 -19.59 4.86
CA PRO A 169 3.72 -19.65 6.22
C PRO A 169 5.24 -19.40 6.28
N ALA A 170 5.90 -19.11 5.15
CA ALA A 170 7.37 -18.98 5.09
C ALA A 170 7.90 -17.57 5.44
N VAL A 171 7.05 -16.62 5.85
CA VAL A 171 7.45 -15.24 6.20
C VAL A 171 7.16 -14.90 7.67
N THR A 172 7.15 -15.90 8.56
CA THR A 172 7.08 -15.69 10.01
C THR A 172 8.34 -16.20 10.69
#